data_AF-A0A9N8DRM4-F1
#
_entry.id   AF-A0A9N8DRM4-F1
#
_cell.length_a   1.000
_cell.length_b   1.000
_cell.length_c   1.000
_cell.angle_alpha   90.00
_cell.angle_beta   90.00
_cell.angle_gamma   90.00
#
_symmetry.space_group_name_H-M   'P 1'
#
loop_
_entity.id
_entity.type
_entity.pdbx_description
1 polymer ?
#
loop_
_entity_poly.entity_id
_entity_poly.type
_entity_poly.pdbx_seq_one_letter_code
_entity_poly.pdbx_strand_id
1 'polypeptide(L)'
;MRIPSSFLSLAFLATSMMVANANDPCPADITTEVCEIPSDAFDYSVVTFGNANIAAHSMYYGIAVGGTLTDGSPNDSATVDKTKSYIKETSGQCSFNFNGGVQYGDSCFADNLYERMNYIATHAQNSTNVIVCTSGENGRIFTVDDFIPGGEGNDDGLTLAIFNTEDDIYIGDYGGRQFGPTIIAPNAKVIVLDGAGYVDGAIYAKELDAQAGSLQLHDLHYNIWKRFHC
;
A
#
# COMPACT_ATOMS: atom_id res chain seq x y z
N MET A 1 -30.10 12.25 59.50
CA MET A 1 -29.72 11.10 58.66
C MET A 1 -29.07 11.68 57.40
N ARG A 2 -27.73 11.65 57.29
CA ARG A 2 -26.97 12.22 56.17
C ARG A 2 -26.58 11.08 55.22
N ILE A 3 -26.92 11.22 53.94
CA ILE A 3 -26.40 10.37 52.86
C ILE A 3 -25.30 11.19 52.17
N PRO A 4 -24.07 10.68 51.99
CA PRO A 4 -23.09 11.36 51.15
C PRO A 4 -23.28 10.93 49.69
N SER A 5 -23.36 11.91 48.79
CA SER A 5 -23.33 11.72 47.35
C SER A 5 -21.87 11.61 46.89
N SER A 6 -21.45 10.38 46.56
CA SER A 6 -20.23 10.13 45.79
C SER A 6 -20.48 10.48 44.32
N PHE A 7 -19.82 11.53 43.83
CA PHE A 7 -19.71 11.80 42.39
C PHE A 7 -18.72 10.81 41.77
N LEU A 8 -19.22 9.86 40.98
CA LEU A 8 -18.41 9.13 40.00
C LEU A 8 -18.17 10.08 38.81
N SER A 9 -16.91 10.46 38.59
CA SER A 9 -16.48 11.12 37.36
C SER A 9 -16.32 10.05 36.27
N LEU A 10 -17.31 9.95 35.39
CA LEU A 10 -17.22 9.14 34.18
C LEU A 10 -16.45 9.96 33.13
N ALA A 11 -15.17 9.65 32.94
CA ALA A 11 -14.39 10.20 31.84
C ALA A 11 -14.89 9.56 30.53
N PHE A 12 -15.71 10.30 29.79
CA PHE A 12 -16.00 9.98 28.39
C PHE A 12 -14.73 10.27 27.58
N LEU A 13 -14.07 9.21 27.06
CA LEU A 13 -13.16 9.38 25.93
C LEU A 13 -14.00 9.82 24.74
N ALA A 14 -13.85 11.07 24.33
CA ALA A 14 -14.37 11.55 23.07
C ALA A 14 -13.49 10.98 21.95
N THR A 15 -13.95 9.90 21.32
CA THR A 15 -13.43 9.48 20.02
C THR A 15 -13.73 10.62 19.04
N SER A 16 -12.70 11.30 18.57
CA SER A 16 -12.84 12.35 17.57
C SER A 16 -13.30 11.72 16.25
N MET A 17 -14.59 11.82 15.95
CA MET A 17 -15.08 11.59 14.59
C MET A 17 -14.56 12.74 13.73
N MET A 18 -13.46 12.51 13.02
CA MET A 18 -12.97 13.43 12.01
C MET A 18 -13.96 13.43 10.85
N VAL A 19 -14.64 14.56 10.65
CA VAL A 19 -15.51 14.79 9.51
C VAL A 19 -14.64 15.07 8.29
N ALA A 20 -14.76 14.23 7.26
CA ALA A 20 -14.11 14.45 5.96
C ALA A 20 -14.44 15.86 5.43
N ASN A 21 -13.41 16.60 5.00
CA ASN A 21 -13.59 17.92 4.42
C ASN A 21 -14.03 17.77 2.96
N ALA A 22 -15.30 18.07 2.67
CA ALA A 22 -15.94 17.92 1.35
C ALA A 22 -15.36 18.81 0.23
N ASN A 23 -14.24 19.51 0.45
CA ASN A 23 -13.64 20.45 -0.50
C ASN A 23 -12.34 19.95 -1.16
N ASP A 24 -11.92 18.71 -0.90
CA ASP A 24 -10.85 18.07 -1.66
C ASP A 24 -11.47 16.96 -2.53
N PRO A 25 -11.80 17.24 -3.81
CA PRO A 25 -12.39 16.23 -4.66
C PRO A 25 -11.36 15.13 -4.88
N CYS A 26 -11.77 13.90 -4.56
CA CYS A 26 -11.05 12.69 -4.90
C CYS A 26 -10.58 12.72 -6.37
N PRO A 27 -9.41 12.13 -6.69
CA PRO A 27 -8.98 11.99 -8.07
C PRO A 27 -10.10 11.39 -8.93
N ALA A 28 -10.23 11.93 -10.14
CA ALA A 28 -11.39 11.76 -11.00
C ALA A 28 -11.69 10.28 -11.30
N ASP A 29 -12.96 10.00 -11.61
CA ASP A 29 -13.48 8.68 -11.99
C ASP A 29 -12.55 7.95 -12.98
N ILE A 30 -12.00 6.83 -12.52
CA ILE A 30 -11.01 6.05 -13.26
C ILE A 30 -11.80 5.10 -14.17
N THR A 31 -11.73 5.31 -15.48
CA THR A 31 -12.39 4.41 -16.45
C THR A 31 -12.02 2.96 -16.13
N THR A 32 -12.98 2.05 -15.98
CA THR A 32 -12.67 0.77 -15.32
C THR A 32 -12.06 -0.28 -16.27
N GLU A 33 -12.25 -0.15 -17.58
CA GLU A 33 -11.92 -1.18 -18.58
C GLU A 33 -10.71 -0.82 -19.46
N VAL A 34 -9.57 -0.46 -18.85
CA VAL A 34 -8.33 -0.13 -19.59
C VAL A 34 -7.11 -0.75 -18.90
N CYS A 35 -6.22 -1.34 -19.71
CA CYS A 35 -4.97 -1.96 -19.27
C CYS A 35 -3.83 -0.95 -19.16
N GLU A 36 -4.04 -0.04 -18.21
CA GLU A 36 -3.15 1.07 -17.91
C GLU A 36 -3.26 1.37 -16.42
N ILE A 37 -2.11 1.51 -15.75
CA ILE A 37 -2.10 2.07 -14.40
C ILE A 37 -2.42 3.56 -14.54
N PRO A 38 -3.46 4.09 -13.86
CA PRO A 38 -3.82 5.50 -13.93
C PRO A 38 -2.64 6.40 -13.54
N SER A 39 -2.48 7.54 -14.20
CA SER A 39 -1.35 8.44 -13.94
C SER A 39 -1.22 8.82 -12.46
N ASP A 40 -2.36 9.02 -11.81
CA ASP A 40 -2.44 9.52 -10.44
C ASP A 40 -2.09 8.42 -9.43
N ALA A 41 -2.15 7.14 -9.84
CA ALA A 41 -1.65 6.03 -9.04
C ALA A 41 -0.12 6.11 -8.88
N PHE A 42 0.59 6.74 -9.83
CA PHE A 42 2.05 6.88 -9.75
C PHE A 42 2.53 7.86 -8.67
N ASP A 43 1.62 8.58 -8.02
CA ASP A 43 1.95 9.48 -6.93
C ASP A 43 1.87 8.82 -5.55
N TYR A 44 1.76 7.48 -5.49
CA TYR A 44 1.60 6.72 -4.25
C TYR A 44 2.50 5.48 -4.18
N SER A 45 3.27 5.37 -3.10
CA SER A 45 4.09 4.18 -2.82
C SER A 45 3.25 2.98 -2.41
N VAL A 46 2.12 3.24 -1.74
CA VAL A 46 1.21 2.21 -1.26
C VAL A 46 -0.22 2.65 -1.48
N VAL A 47 -1.00 1.76 -2.08
CA VAL A 47 -2.46 1.82 -2.06
C VAL A 47 -2.99 0.48 -1.54
N THR A 48 -3.71 0.51 -0.42
CA THR A 48 -4.46 -0.66 0.03
C THR A 48 -5.96 -0.41 -0.06
N PHE A 49 -6.69 -1.39 -0.59
CA PHE A 49 -8.16 -1.34 -0.68
C PHE A 49 -8.83 -1.64 0.67
N GLY A 50 -8.10 -2.28 1.58
CA GLY A 50 -8.45 -2.53 2.96
C GLY A 50 -7.36 -2.05 3.92
N ASN A 51 -7.05 -2.87 4.92
CA ASN A 51 -6.15 -2.51 6.01
C ASN A 51 -4.67 -2.53 5.60
N ALA A 52 -3.88 -1.68 6.24
CA ALA A 52 -2.43 -1.65 6.08
C ALA A 52 -1.76 -1.64 7.46
N ASN A 53 -0.86 -2.59 7.69
CA ASN A 53 0.13 -2.54 8.77
C ASN A 53 1.49 -2.20 8.15
N ILE A 54 2.04 -1.02 8.47
CA ILE A 54 3.28 -0.54 7.87
C ILE A 54 4.28 -0.24 8.97
N ALA A 55 5.37 -1.01 9.03
CA ALA A 55 6.52 -0.70 9.87
C ALA A 55 7.66 -0.01 9.10
N ALA A 56 7.52 0.22 7.79
CA ALA A 56 8.57 0.81 6.96
C ALA A 56 9.02 2.20 7.44
N HIS A 57 10.32 2.49 7.36
CA HIS A 57 10.93 3.75 7.80
C HIS A 57 10.61 4.94 6.87
N SER A 58 10.42 4.66 5.58
CA SER A 58 10.23 5.71 4.57
C SER A 58 9.39 5.22 3.41
N MET A 59 8.42 6.05 3.03
CA MET A 59 7.61 5.97 1.83
C MET A 59 7.89 7.24 1.02
N TYR A 60 8.46 7.15 -0.20
CA TYR A 60 8.87 8.37 -0.90
C TYR A 60 7.71 9.15 -1.53
N TYR A 61 6.55 8.52 -1.63
CA TYR A 61 5.31 9.10 -2.14
C TYR A 61 4.19 8.90 -1.13
N GLY A 62 3.00 9.39 -1.47
CA GLY A 62 1.83 9.29 -0.61
C GLY A 62 1.43 7.84 -0.36
N ILE A 63 0.62 7.63 0.68
CA ILE A 63 -0.09 6.36 0.88
C ILE A 63 -1.60 6.59 0.84
N ALA A 64 -2.32 5.61 0.30
CA ALA A 64 -3.77 5.58 0.34
C ALA A 64 -4.26 4.29 0.98
N VAL A 65 -5.06 4.40 2.04
CA VAL A 65 -5.51 3.26 2.86
C VAL A 65 -7.03 3.27 2.95
N GLY A 66 -7.67 2.34 2.24
CA GLY A 66 -9.12 2.17 2.19
C GLY A 66 -9.75 1.58 3.46
N GLY A 67 -8.92 1.02 4.35
CA GLY A 67 -9.31 0.52 5.68
C GLY A 67 -8.57 1.22 6.80
N THR A 68 -8.10 0.46 7.78
CA THR A 68 -7.35 0.97 8.93
C THR A 68 -5.85 0.92 8.67
N LEU A 69 -5.17 2.05 8.82
CA LEU A 69 -3.71 2.13 8.91
C LEU A 69 -3.26 1.83 10.34
N THR A 70 -2.35 0.87 10.48
CA THR A 70 -1.63 0.57 11.72
C THR A 70 -0.15 0.86 11.50
N ASP A 71 0.45 1.59 12.45
CA ASP A 71 1.89 1.75 12.51
C ASP A 71 2.50 0.49 13.16
N GLY A 72 3.26 -0.26 12.36
CA GLY A 72 3.91 -1.50 12.79
C GLY A 72 5.20 -1.26 13.59
N SER A 73 5.68 -0.01 13.63
CA SER A 73 6.88 0.43 14.35
C SER A 73 6.60 1.73 15.14
N PRO A 74 5.60 1.77 16.05
CA PRO A 74 5.10 3.02 16.62
C PRO A 74 6.11 3.77 17.51
N ASN A 75 7.20 3.10 17.90
CA ASN A 75 8.29 3.70 18.68
C ASN A 75 9.38 4.35 17.81
N ASP A 76 9.32 4.15 16.49
CA ASP A 76 10.26 4.68 15.52
C ASP A 76 9.55 5.72 14.65
N SER A 77 10.28 6.75 14.23
CA SER A 77 9.72 7.73 13.28
C SER A 77 9.83 7.19 11.86
N ALA A 78 8.78 7.38 11.08
CA ALA A 78 8.76 7.07 9.65
C ALA A 78 8.32 8.29 8.83
N THR A 79 8.67 8.34 7.55
CA THR A 79 8.35 9.47 6.65
C THR A 79 7.46 9.03 5.50
N VAL A 80 6.48 9.88 5.15
CA VAL A 80 5.67 9.75 3.94
C VAL A 80 5.80 11.05 3.15
N ASP A 81 6.46 10.98 2.01
CA ASP A 81 6.95 12.15 1.27
C ASP A 81 6.08 12.53 0.07
N LYS A 82 6.48 13.61 -0.63
CA LYS A 82 6.03 14.15 -1.92
C LYS A 82 4.53 14.42 -2.11
N THR A 83 3.67 13.42 -1.93
CA THR A 83 2.24 13.45 -2.25
C THR A 83 1.40 13.42 -0.97
N LYS A 84 0.25 14.09 -1.01
CA LYS A 84 -0.75 14.02 0.04
C LYS A 84 -1.27 12.58 0.20
N SER A 85 -1.36 12.12 1.45
CA SER A 85 -1.89 10.79 1.77
C SER A 85 -3.38 10.81 2.11
N TYR A 86 -4.08 9.71 1.84
CA TYR A 86 -5.52 9.54 2.12
C TYR A 86 -5.73 8.30 2.99
N ILE A 87 -6.16 8.49 4.22
CA ILE A 87 -6.29 7.41 5.20
C ILE A 87 -7.70 7.42 5.75
N LYS A 88 -8.44 6.32 5.60
CA LYS A 88 -9.79 6.23 6.13
C LYS A 88 -9.80 6.27 7.66
N GLU A 89 -9.01 5.40 8.27
CA GLU A 89 -8.93 5.27 9.73
C GLU A 89 -7.51 4.89 10.17
N THR A 90 -7.14 5.26 11.39
CA THR A 90 -5.88 4.83 12.02
C THR A 90 -6.15 4.03 13.28
N SER A 91 -5.37 2.98 13.51
CA SER A 91 -5.34 2.25 14.78
C SER A 91 -4.26 2.81 15.69
N GLY A 92 -4.65 3.37 16.83
CA GLY A 92 -3.71 3.88 17.83
C GLY A 92 -2.99 5.17 17.40
N GLN A 93 -1.83 5.41 18.01
CA GLN A 93 -0.94 6.50 17.58
C GLN A 93 -0.03 5.99 16.46
N CYS A 94 0.07 6.77 15.38
CA CYS A 94 1.04 6.52 14.32
C CYS A 94 2.15 7.58 14.37
N SER A 95 3.39 7.17 14.20
CA SER A 95 4.61 7.97 14.21
C SER A 95 5.09 8.33 12.80
N PHE A 96 4.16 8.36 11.83
CA PHE A 96 4.42 8.83 10.46
C PHE A 96 4.46 10.35 10.38
N ASN A 97 5.51 10.88 9.76
CA ASN A 97 5.59 12.27 9.33
C ASN A 97 5.17 12.39 7.86
N PHE A 98 3.94 12.85 7.63
CA PHE A 98 3.38 13.09 6.30
C PHE A 98 3.83 14.43 5.73
N ASN A 99 4.99 14.46 5.09
CA ASN A 99 5.59 15.67 4.51
C ASN A 99 4.76 16.24 3.34
N GLY A 100 4.02 15.39 2.61
CA GLY A 100 3.04 15.80 1.60
C GLY A 100 1.66 16.19 2.17
N GLY A 101 1.47 16.05 3.49
CA GLY A 101 0.19 16.20 4.17
C GLY A 101 -0.64 14.92 4.17
N VAL A 102 -1.72 14.93 4.97
CA VAL A 102 -2.60 13.77 5.16
C VAL A 102 -4.06 14.21 5.28
N GLN A 103 -4.96 13.43 4.68
CA GLN A 103 -6.40 13.51 4.84
C GLN A 103 -6.90 12.26 5.55
N TYR A 104 -7.56 12.44 6.68
CA TYR A 104 -8.20 11.37 7.45
C TYR A 104 -9.70 11.30 7.16
N GLY A 105 -10.30 10.12 7.35
CA GLY A 105 -11.74 9.90 7.21
C GLY A 105 -12.21 9.71 5.77
N ASP A 106 -11.28 9.44 4.83
CA ASP A 106 -11.57 9.33 3.41
C ASP A 106 -10.78 8.15 2.77
N SER A 107 -11.49 7.29 2.04
CA SER A 107 -10.94 6.16 1.27
C SER A 107 -11.09 6.30 -0.24
N CYS A 108 -11.64 7.43 -0.71
CA CYS A 108 -12.15 7.50 -2.07
C CYS A 108 -11.11 7.23 -3.16
N PHE A 109 -9.84 7.57 -2.94
CA PHE A 109 -8.78 7.25 -3.90
C PHE A 109 -8.57 5.73 -4.02
N ALA A 110 -8.45 5.03 -2.89
CA ALA A 110 -8.32 3.59 -2.89
C ALA A 110 -9.59 2.92 -3.47
N ASP A 111 -10.78 3.41 -3.09
CA ASP A 111 -12.05 2.88 -3.58
C ASP A 111 -12.18 3.03 -5.11
N ASN A 112 -11.81 4.19 -5.67
CA ASN A 112 -11.85 4.44 -7.11
C ASN A 112 -10.80 3.61 -7.88
N LEU A 113 -9.65 3.32 -7.25
CA LEU A 113 -8.55 2.60 -7.89
C LEU A 113 -8.77 1.07 -7.89
N TYR A 114 -9.56 0.54 -6.96
CA TYR A 114 -9.82 -0.89 -6.82
C TYR A 114 -10.30 -1.53 -8.12
N GLU A 115 -11.36 -0.99 -8.74
CA GLU A 115 -11.95 -1.58 -9.95
C GLU A 115 -10.94 -1.61 -11.10
N ARG A 116 -10.10 -0.56 -11.23
CA ARG A 116 -9.05 -0.53 -12.24
C ARG A 116 -7.97 -1.58 -11.98
N MET A 117 -7.50 -1.71 -10.75
CA MET A 117 -6.45 -2.69 -10.41
C MET A 117 -6.98 -4.12 -10.53
N ASN A 118 -8.24 -4.35 -10.17
CA ASN A 118 -8.91 -5.63 -10.36
C ASN A 118 -9.10 -5.97 -11.85
N TYR A 119 -9.47 -4.99 -12.69
CA TYR A 119 -9.52 -5.17 -14.13
C TYR A 119 -8.16 -5.55 -14.71
N ILE A 120 -7.10 -4.82 -14.33
CA ILE A 120 -5.72 -5.14 -14.72
C ILE A 120 -5.35 -6.56 -14.30
N ALA A 121 -5.57 -6.94 -13.04
CA ALA A 121 -5.20 -8.26 -12.53
C ALA A 121 -5.91 -9.40 -13.28
N THR A 122 -7.17 -9.18 -13.67
CA THR A 122 -7.99 -10.19 -14.34
C THR A 122 -7.73 -10.32 -15.84
N HIS A 123 -7.23 -9.26 -16.50
CA HIS A 123 -7.08 -9.23 -17.96
C HIS A 123 -5.64 -9.18 -18.44
N ALA A 124 -4.67 -8.80 -17.60
CA ALA A 124 -3.27 -8.70 -17.99
C ALA A 124 -2.72 -10.03 -18.50
N GLN A 125 -1.83 -9.94 -19.48
CA GLN A 125 -1.13 -11.09 -20.03
C GLN A 125 0.37 -11.01 -19.74
N ASN A 126 0.99 -12.17 -19.58
CA ASN A 126 2.43 -12.26 -19.44
C ASN A 126 3.13 -11.61 -20.64
N SER A 127 4.13 -10.78 -20.35
CA SER A 127 5.03 -10.17 -21.33
C SER A 127 6.43 -10.07 -20.74
N THR A 128 7.36 -9.40 -21.44
CA THR A 128 8.74 -9.27 -20.97
C THR A 128 8.85 -8.62 -19.59
N ASN A 129 8.01 -7.64 -19.29
CA ASN A 129 8.05 -6.89 -18.02
C ASN A 129 6.74 -7.01 -17.22
N VAL A 130 5.82 -7.89 -17.64
CA VAL A 130 4.55 -8.12 -16.92
C VAL A 130 4.47 -9.60 -16.62
N ILE A 131 4.50 -9.95 -15.34
CA ILE A 131 4.44 -11.33 -14.88
C ILE A 131 3.13 -11.50 -14.10
N VAL A 132 2.30 -12.42 -14.57
CA VAL A 132 0.97 -12.70 -14.00
C VAL A 132 1.02 -14.03 -13.25
N CYS A 133 0.81 -13.95 -11.94
CA CYS A 133 0.74 -15.06 -11.00
C CYS A 133 -0.73 -15.31 -10.64
N THR A 134 -1.19 -16.56 -10.74
CA THR A 134 -2.58 -16.95 -10.42
C THR A 134 -2.71 -17.70 -9.09
N SER A 135 -1.66 -17.69 -8.26
CA SER A 135 -1.66 -18.27 -6.91
C SER A 135 -0.53 -17.67 -6.08
N GLY A 136 -0.66 -17.71 -4.75
CA GLY A 136 0.41 -17.40 -3.78
C GLY A 136 1.31 -18.60 -3.48
N GLU A 137 1.19 -19.67 -4.27
CA GLU A 137 2.01 -20.87 -4.20
C GLU A 137 2.15 -21.47 -2.79
N ASN A 138 1.05 -21.48 -2.01
CA ASN A 138 0.97 -22.01 -0.65
C ASN A 138 1.95 -21.33 0.34
N GLY A 139 2.09 -20.01 0.27
CA GLY A 139 2.95 -19.25 1.18
C GLY A 139 4.43 -19.29 0.79
N ARG A 140 4.72 -19.57 -0.48
CA ARG A 140 6.06 -19.38 -1.04
C ARG A 140 6.44 -17.89 -0.92
N ILE A 141 7.71 -17.64 -0.65
CA ILE A 141 8.30 -16.31 -0.70
C ILE A 141 8.70 -16.00 -2.14
N PHE A 142 8.12 -14.95 -2.70
CA PHE A 142 8.51 -14.37 -3.97
C PHE A 142 9.63 -13.35 -3.75
N THR A 143 10.55 -13.32 -4.70
CA THR A 143 11.77 -12.53 -4.68
C THR A 143 11.98 -11.90 -6.06
N VAL A 144 12.95 -10.99 -6.20
CA VAL A 144 13.22 -10.34 -7.49
C VAL A 144 13.54 -11.37 -8.60
N ASP A 145 14.20 -12.48 -8.28
CA ASP A 145 14.60 -13.51 -9.23
C ASP A 145 13.40 -14.26 -9.85
N ASP A 146 12.23 -14.24 -9.20
CA ASP A 146 11.00 -14.84 -9.71
C ASP A 146 10.40 -14.04 -10.88
N PHE A 147 10.70 -12.74 -10.94
CA PHE A 147 10.19 -11.81 -11.94
C PHE A 147 11.27 -11.40 -12.94
N ILE A 148 12.50 -11.31 -12.48
CA ILE A 148 13.68 -10.88 -13.24
C ILE A 148 14.82 -11.85 -12.91
N PRO A 149 14.95 -12.99 -13.60
CA PRO A 149 15.97 -13.98 -13.28
C PRO A 149 17.39 -13.40 -13.34
N GLY A 150 18.11 -13.42 -12.22
CA GLY A 150 19.43 -12.82 -12.09
C GLY A 150 19.42 -11.30 -11.95
N GLY A 151 18.24 -10.69 -11.84
CA GLY A 151 18.01 -9.27 -11.72
C GLY A 151 18.60 -8.66 -10.45
N GLU A 152 18.91 -7.38 -10.52
CA GLU A 152 19.32 -6.60 -9.35
C GLU A 152 18.07 -6.04 -8.67
N GLY A 153 18.14 -5.80 -7.35
CA GLY A 153 17.00 -5.28 -6.60
C GLY A 153 16.52 -3.90 -7.06
N ASN A 154 17.38 -3.16 -7.78
CA ASN A 154 17.08 -1.84 -8.33
C ASN A 154 16.42 -1.92 -9.72
N ASP A 155 15.19 -2.44 -9.76
CA ASP A 155 14.36 -2.48 -10.98
C ASP A 155 13.61 -1.17 -11.23
N ASP A 156 13.67 -0.19 -10.30
CA ASP A 156 12.93 1.08 -10.39
C ASP A 156 11.42 0.89 -10.76
N GLY A 157 10.80 -0.18 -10.28
CA GLY A 157 9.41 -0.53 -10.62
C GLY A 157 9.15 -0.79 -12.12
N LEU A 158 10.17 -1.11 -12.91
CA LEU A 158 10.09 -1.36 -14.36
C LEU A 158 9.52 -2.74 -14.73
N THR A 159 9.27 -3.59 -13.74
CA THR A 159 8.55 -4.85 -13.86
C THR A 159 7.24 -4.83 -13.06
N LEU A 160 6.15 -5.35 -13.62
CA LEU A 160 4.88 -5.58 -12.93
C LEU A 160 4.78 -7.04 -12.48
N ALA A 161 4.68 -7.24 -11.17
CA ALA A 161 4.27 -8.50 -10.55
C ALA A 161 2.75 -8.43 -10.25
N ILE A 162 1.95 -9.09 -11.08
CA ILE A 162 0.50 -9.06 -11.00
C ILE A 162 0.01 -10.37 -10.39
N PHE A 163 -0.69 -10.30 -9.26
CA PHE A 163 -1.27 -11.44 -8.56
C PHE A 163 -2.79 -11.46 -8.73
N ASN A 164 -3.28 -12.35 -9.60
CA ASN A 164 -4.70 -12.65 -9.78
C ASN A 164 -5.08 -13.84 -8.91
N THR A 165 -5.04 -13.64 -7.59
CA THR A 165 -5.40 -14.63 -6.58
C THR A 165 -5.90 -13.94 -5.32
N GLU A 166 -6.54 -14.70 -4.43
CA GLU A 166 -6.89 -14.29 -3.07
C GLU A 166 -5.89 -14.81 -2.03
N ASP A 167 -4.93 -15.65 -2.43
CA ASP A 167 -3.91 -16.19 -1.54
C ASP A 167 -3.02 -15.06 -0.97
N ASP A 168 -2.55 -15.25 0.25
CA ASP A 168 -1.52 -14.37 0.81
C ASP A 168 -0.23 -14.44 -0.04
N ILE A 169 0.35 -13.28 -0.31
CA ILE A 169 1.58 -13.12 -1.10
C ILE A 169 2.72 -12.70 -0.18
N TYR A 170 3.78 -13.50 -0.13
CA TYR A 170 4.94 -13.23 0.70
C TYR A 170 6.07 -12.68 -0.17
N ILE A 171 6.59 -11.51 0.16
CA ILE A 171 7.68 -10.85 -0.54
C ILE A 171 8.91 -10.84 0.36
N GLY A 172 10.05 -11.27 -0.18
CA GLY A 172 11.30 -11.32 0.55
C GLY A 172 12.52 -11.05 -0.32
N ASP A 173 13.67 -11.18 0.33
CA ASP A 173 14.99 -11.08 -0.29
C ASP A 173 15.43 -12.42 -0.92
N TYR A 174 16.21 -12.32 -1.99
CA TYR A 174 17.06 -13.41 -2.47
C TYR A 174 18.53 -12.97 -2.52
N GLY A 175 19.32 -13.40 -1.53
CA GLY A 175 20.78 -13.25 -1.56
C GLY A 175 21.28 -11.83 -1.30
N GLY A 176 20.55 -11.02 -0.52
CA GLY A 176 20.81 -9.61 -0.24
C GLY A 176 20.28 -8.64 -1.30
N ARG A 177 19.45 -9.10 -2.23
CA ARG A 177 18.80 -8.33 -3.28
C ARG A 177 17.38 -7.96 -2.88
N GLN A 178 17.11 -6.67 -2.93
CA GLN A 178 15.82 -6.10 -2.59
C GLN A 178 14.77 -6.33 -3.69
N PHE A 179 13.53 -5.91 -3.45
CA PHE A 179 12.41 -6.17 -4.35
C PHE A 179 12.11 -4.97 -5.25
N GLY A 180 12.59 -5.02 -6.48
CA GLY A 180 12.40 -3.93 -7.43
C GLY A 180 11.00 -3.76 -8.06
N PRO A 181 10.26 -4.84 -8.38
CA PRO A 181 9.00 -4.74 -9.13
C PRO A 181 7.86 -3.99 -8.42
N THR A 182 6.95 -3.43 -9.23
CA THR A 182 5.63 -2.95 -8.76
C THR A 182 4.67 -4.13 -8.58
N ILE A 183 3.94 -4.15 -7.47
CA ILE A 183 3.01 -5.22 -7.11
C ILE A 183 1.56 -4.78 -7.35
N ILE A 184 0.80 -5.56 -8.10
CA ILE A 184 -0.66 -5.42 -8.25
C ILE A 184 -1.34 -6.70 -7.74
N ALA A 185 -1.96 -6.63 -6.58
CA ALA A 185 -2.56 -7.76 -5.86
C ALA A 185 -3.92 -7.36 -5.25
N PRO A 186 -4.90 -6.93 -6.05
CA PRO A 186 -6.10 -6.24 -5.55
C PRO A 186 -7.01 -7.10 -4.66
N ASN A 187 -6.88 -8.41 -4.74
CA ASN A 187 -7.69 -9.37 -3.99
C ASN A 187 -6.91 -10.11 -2.89
N ALA A 188 -5.60 -9.85 -2.77
CA ALA A 188 -4.70 -10.57 -1.88
C ALA A 188 -4.05 -9.66 -0.83
N LYS A 189 -3.69 -10.27 0.30
CA LYS A 189 -2.82 -9.63 1.30
C LYS A 189 -1.37 -9.78 0.88
N VAL A 190 -0.64 -8.67 0.82
CA VAL A 190 0.81 -8.66 0.57
C VAL A 190 1.53 -8.56 1.91
N ILE A 191 2.49 -9.46 2.14
CA ILE A 191 3.30 -9.54 3.36
C ILE A 191 4.75 -9.31 2.95
N VAL A 192 5.30 -8.14 3.28
CA VAL A 192 6.71 -7.81 3.00
C VAL A 192 7.53 -8.14 4.24
N LEU A 193 8.41 -9.12 4.11
CA LEU A 193 9.21 -9.66 5.22
C LEU A 193 10.38 -8.71 5.57
N ASP A 194 10.84 -8.78 6.82
CA ASP A 194 11.92 -7.93 7.38
C ASP A 194 13.25 -8.03 6.61
N GLY A 195 13.48 -9.14 5.89
CA GLY A 195 14.65 -9.31 5.05
C GLY A 195 14.61 -8.59 3.70
N ALA A 196 13.47 -8.07 3.24
CA ALA A 196 13.31 -7.56 1.87
C ALA A 196 14.17 -6.31 1.56
N GLY A 197 14.62 -5.57 2.59
CA GLY A 197 15.45 -4.38 2.44
C GLY A 197 14.67 -3.16 1.95
N TYR A 198 14.25 -3.15 0.68
CA TYR A 198 13.35 -2.15 0.12
C TYR A 198 12.43 -2.72 -0.96
N VAL A 199 11.34 -2.02 -1.23
CA VAL A 199 10.49 -2.21 -2.41
C VAL A 199 10.63 -0.96 -3.29
N ASP A 200 11.22 -1.10 -4.49
CA ASP A 200 11.39 0.05 -5.40
C ASP A 200 10.14 0.35 -6.22
N GLY A 201 9.27 -0.62 -6.46
CA GLY A 201 7.96 -0.36 -7.07
C GLY A 201 6.93 0.15 -6.07
N ALA A 202 5.72 0.43 -6.55
CA ALA A 202 4.57 0.64 -5.69
C ALA A 202 3.87 -0.69 -5.35
N ILE A 203 3.05 -0.65 -4.30
CA ILE A 203 2.21 -1.77 -3.87
C ILE A 203 0.74 -1.36 -3.96
N TYR A 204 -0.02 -2.05 -4.81
CA TYR A 204 -1.48 -1.96 -4.91
C TYR A 204 -2.09 -3.27 -4.43
N ALA A 205 -2.64 -3.33 -3.21
CA ALA A 205 -3.04 -4.59 -2.59
C ALA A 205 -4.39 -4.52 -1.87
N LYS A 206 -5.03 -5.68 -1.62
CA LYS A 206 -6.21 -5.72 -0.73
C LYS A 206 -5.82 -5.32 0.68
N GLU A 207 -4.77 -5.93 1.20
CA GLU A 207 -4.19 -5.63 2.51
C GLU A 207 -2.67 -5.63 2.42
N LEU A 208 -2.01 -4.90 3.32
CA LEU A 208 -0.56 -4.88 3.44
C LEU A 208 -0.13 -5.19 4.86
N ASP A 209 0.91 -6.01 5.00
CA ASP A 209 1.66 -6.23 6.23
C ASP A 209 3.15 -6.11 5.92
N ALA A 210 3.71 -4.91 6.13
CA ALA A 210 5.11 -4.60 5.88
C ALA A 210 5.89 -4.64 7.20
N GLN A 211 6.64 -5.72 7.43
CA GLN A 211 7.00 -6.19 8.77
C GLN A 211 8.32 -5.64 9.35
N ALA A 212 8.85 -4.51 8.85
CA ALA A 212 10.14 -4.01 9.32
C ALA A 212 10.33 -2.50 9.37
N GLY A 213 10.87 -2.07 10.52
CA GLY A 213 11.37 -0.72 10.83
C GLY A 213 12.47 -0.21 9.91
N SER A 214 13.20 -1.10 9.22
CA SER A 214 14.28 -0.73 8.29
C SER A 214 13.85 -0.76 6.82
N LEU A 215 12.66 -1.28 6.54
CA LEU A 215 12.13 -1.38 5.18
C LEU A 215 11.92 0.01 4.61
N GLN A 216 12.23 0.18 3.33
CA GLN A 216 11.93 1.39 2.58
C GLN A 216 11.00 1.04 1.42
N LEU A 217 9.93 1.81 1.26
CA LEU A 217 9.00 1.71 0.13
C LEU A 217 9.30 2.90 -0.78
N HIS A 218 10.29 2.72 -1.64
CA HIS A 218 10.85 3.83 -2.41
C HIS A 218 9.92 4.32 -3.49
N ASP A 219 9.23 3.40 -4.18
CA ASP A 219 8.40 3.77 -5.32
C ASP A 219 9.09 4.70 -6.33
N LEU A 220 10.07 4.17 -7.06
CA LEU A 220 10.80 4.84 -8.13
C LEU A 220 10.02 4.71 -9.45
N HIS A 221 8.76 5.14 -9.49
CA HIS A 221 7.92 5.02 -10.67
C HIS A 221 8.56 5.61 -11.94
N TYR A 222 8.73 4.75 -12.95
CA TYR A 222 8.85 5.18 -14.34
C TYR A 222 7.48 5.22 -15.01
N ASN A 223 7.22 6.30 -15.77
CA ASN A 223 6.01 6.54 -16.57
C ASN A 223 5.77 5.51 -17.71
N ILE A 224 6.44 4.35 -17.70
CA ILE A 224 6.39 3.36 -18.77
C ILE A 224 5.08 2.56 -18.81
N TRP A 225 4.34 2.51 -17.69
CA TRP A 225 3.10 1.73 -17.57
C TRP A 225 1.85 2.41 -18.11
N LYS A 226 2.03 3.54 -18.80
CA LYS A 226 0.94 4.24 -19.47
C LYS A 226 0.24 3.40 -20.53
N ARG A 227 0.85 2.30 -21.01
CA ARG A 227 0.19 1.28 -21.87
C ARG A 227 0.89 -0.07 -21.74
N PHE A 228 0.17 -1.12 -21.37
CA PHE A 228 0.62 -2.51 -21.54
C PHE A 228 -0.53 -3.39 -22.06
N HIS A 229 -0.21 -4.59 -22.55
CA HIS A 229 -1.20 -5.46 -23.18
C HIS A 229 -1.98 -6.26 -22.11
N CYS A 230 -3.30 -6.15 -22.19
CA CYS A 230 -4.23 -7.25 -21.93
C CYS A 230 -4.67 -7.83 -23.29
#